data_AF-A0A929C8R9-F1
#
_entry.id   AF-A0A929C8R9-F1
#
_cell.length_a   1.000
_cell.length_b   1.000
_cell.length_c   1.000
_cell.angle_alpha   90.00
_cell.angle_beta   90.00
_cell.angle_gamma   90.00
#
_symmetry.space_group_name_H-M   'P 1'
#
loop_
_entity.id
_entity.type
_entity.pdbx_description
1 polymer ?
#
loop_
_entity_poly.entity_id
_entity_poly.type
_entity_poly.pdbx_seq_one_letter_code
_entity_poly.pdbx_strand_id
1 'polypeptide(L)'
;MKKMNMGLPQRRLWEFKGFTICRLLGLAFDEKELIKIFNKFKFSCGQRLSEGELHGALVHNCTAPNPVSKYVEKLLKRRFEPYQNRVGE
;
A
#
# COMPACT_ATOMS: atom_id res chain seq x y z
N MET A 1 -35.24 -5.31 10.12
CA MET A 1 -34.10 -5.04 11.03
C MET A 1 -32.81 -4.94 10.22
N LYS A 2 -32.20 -3.75 10.13
CA LYS A 2 -30.92 -3.53 9.44
C LYS A 2 -29.80 -4.00 10.39
N LYS A 3 -29.04 -5.03 10.02
CA LYS A 3 -27.82 -5.42 10.78
C LYS A 3 -26.83 -4.26 10.68
N MET A 4 -26.58 -3.57 11.79
CA MET A 4 -25.42 -2.67 11.89
C MET A 4 -24.18 -3.54 12.01
N ASN A 5 -23.39 -3.61 10.94
CA ASN A 5 -22.05 -4.18 11.00
C ASN A 5 -21.21 -3.25 11.89
N MET A 6 -20.97 -3.64 13.14
CA MET A 6 -19.99 -3.01 14.03
C MET A 6 -18.58 -3.42 13.60
N GLY A 7 -18.20 -3.06 12.37
CA GLY A 7 -16.86 -3.29 11.86
C GLY A 7 -15.85 -2.50 12.69
N LEU A 8 -14.77 -3.15 13.12
CA LEU A 8 -13.63 -2.45 13.73
C LEU A 8 -13.22 -1.28 12.82
N PRO A 9 -12.82 -0.12 13.38
CA PRO A 9 -12.41 1.02 12.57
C PRO A 9 -11.30 0.58 11.61
N GLN A 10 -11.53 0.82 10.31
CA GLN A 10 -10.58 0.43 9.27
C GLN A 10 -9.30 1.24 9.44
N ARG A 11 -8.22 0.57 9.86
CA ARG A 11 -6.90 1.20 9.97
C ARG A 11 -6.41 1.68 8.61
N ARG A 12 -5.81 2.86 8.59
CA ARG A 12 -5.17 3.47 7.42
C ARG A 12 -3.77 2.90 7.23
N LEU A 13 -3.28 2.92 6.00
CA LEU A 13 -1.95 2.37 5.68
C LEU A 13 -0.83 3.01 6.53
N TRP A 14 -0.89 4.32 6.75
CA TRP A 14 0.13 5.07 7.51
C TRP A 14 -0.01 4.93 9.03
N GLU A 15 -1.01 4.20 9.54
CA GLU A 15 -1.13 3.88 10.97
C GLU A 15 -0.34 2.63 11.35
N PHE A 16 0.19 1.90 10.37
CA PHE A 16 1.03 0.73 10.60
C PHE A 16 2.51 1.12 10.80
N LYS A 17 3.25 0.30 11.55
CA LYS A 17 4.70 0.45 11.69
C LYS A 17 5.41 0.23 10.35
N GLY A 18 6.54 0.88 10.14
CA GLY A 18 7.32 0.79 8.90
C GLY A 18 7.64 -0.64 8.46
N PHE A 19 7.95 -1.55 9.40
CA PHE A 19 8.14 -2.97 9.11
C PHE A 19 6.89 -3.65 8.53
N THR A 20 5.71 -3.36 9.09
CA THR A 20 4.44 -3.88 8.58
C THR A 20 4.13 -3.32 7.19
N ILE A 21 4.41 -2.04 6.96
CA ILE A 21 4.25 -1.41 5.64
C ILE A 21 5.19 -2.07 4.63
N CYS A 22 6.47 -2.22 4.94
CA CYS A 22 7.46 -2.96 4.13
C CYS A 22 6.94 -4.35 3.75
N ARG A 23 6.47 -5.12 4.74
CA ARG A 23 5.93 -6.45 4.50
C ARG A 23 4.69 -6.44 3.61
N LEU A 24 3.75 -5.52 3.84
CA LEU A 24 2.56 -5.37 3.01
C LEU A 24 2.92 -5.05 1.57
N LEU A 25 3.83 -4.10 1.34
CA LEU A 25 4.23 -3.73 -0.02
C LEU A 25 4.98 -4.85 -0.72
N GLY A 26 5.89 -5.55 -0.02
CA GLY A 26 6.71 -6.62 -0.60
C GLY A 26 5.91 -7.91 -0.87
N LEU A 27 4.78 -8.10 -0.21
CA LEU A 27 3.85 -9.19 -0.52
C LEU A 27 2.81 -8.80 -1.56
N ALA A 28 2.44 -7.52 -1.62
CA ALA A 28 1.37 -7.06 -2.49
C ALA A 28 1.86 -6.76 -3.90
N PHE A 29 3.07 -6.23 -4.09
CA PHE A 29 3.53 -5.69 -5.36
C PHE A 29 4.85 -6.32 -5.81
N ASP A 30 4.95 -6.61 -7.10
CA ASP A 30 6.23 -6.96 -7.74
C ASP A 30 7.03 -5.71 -8.14
N GLU A 31 8.28 -5.92 -8.57
CA GLU A 31 9.19 -4.85 -9.01
C GLU A 31 8.56 -3.92 -10.07
N LYS A 32 7.89 -4.50 -11.09
CA LYS A 32 7.30 -3.72 -12.18
C LYS A 32 6.15 -2.84 -11.67
N GLU A 33 5.39 -3.34 -10.71
CA GLU A 33 4.32 -2.58 -10.07
C GLU A 33 4.86 -1.48 -9.17
N LEU A 34 5.92 -1.73 -8.39
CA LEU A 34 6.58 -0.71 -7.59
C LEU A 34 7.13 0.43 -8.47
N ILE A 35 7.77 0.10 -9.61
CA ILE A 35 8.24 1.08 -10.59
C ILE A 35 7.06 1.92 -11.13
N LYS A 36 5.93 1.30 -11.48
CA LYS A 36 4.75 2.03 -11.96
C LYS A 36 4.17 2.98 -10.92
N ILE A 37 4.10 2.54 -9.66
CA ILE A 37 3.63 3.38 -8.55
C ILE A 37 4.57 4.57 -8.38
N PHE A 38 5.88 4.32 -8.36
CA PHE A 38 6.89 5.37 -8.20
C PHE A 38 6.84 6.40 -9.34
N ASN A 39 6.83 5.94 -10.59
CA ASN A 39 6.78 6.80 -11.77
C ASN A 39 5.52 7.67 -11.83
N LYS A 40 4.39 7.17 -11.31
CA LYS A 40 3.12 7.93 -11.26
C LYS A 40 3.25 9.22 -10.44
N PHE A 41 4.06 9.20 -9.39
CA PHE A 41 4.26 10.37 -8.54
C PHE A 41 5.41 11.27 -9.00
N LYS A 42 5.98 10.98 -10.18
CA LYS A 42 7.06 11.78 -10.77
C LYS A 42 8.13 12.11 -9.73
N PHE A 43 8.55 11.11 -8.97
CA PHE A 43 9.81 11.23 -8.25
C PHE A 43 10.89 11.35 -9.32
N SER A 44 11.19 12.60 -9.70
CA SER A 44 12.17 12.95 -10.72
C SER A 44 13.55 12.62 -10.18
N CYS A 45 13.88 11.33 -10.11
CA CYS A 45 15.24 10.90 -9.98
C CYS A 45 15.73 10.68 -11.41
N GLY A 46 16.60 11.57 -11.88
CA GLY A 46 17.35 11.35 -13.12
C GLY A 46 18.26 10.11 -13.06
N GLN A 47 18.31 9.45 -11.89
CA GLN A 47 18.93 8.16 -11.66
C GLN A 47 17.90 7.03 -11.65
N ARG A 48 18.27 5.94 -12.31
CA ARG A 48 17.55 4.67 -12.27
C ARG A 48 17.76 4.04 -10.90
N LEU A 49 16.77 4.14 -10.02
CA LEU A 49 16.81 3.50 -8.70
C LEU A 49 16.73 1.98 -8.84
N SER A 50 17.44 1.26 -7.96
CA SER A 50 17.29 -0.19 -7.80
C SER A 50 15.94 -0.55 -7.18
N GLU A 51 15.55 -1.82 -7.29
CA GLU A 51 14.32 -2.34 -6.68
C GLU A 51 14.25 -2.05 -5.18
N GLY A 52 15.34 -2.30 -4.45
CA GLY A 52 15.41 -2.05 -3.00
C GLY A 52 15.26 -0.58 -2.63
N GLU A 53 15.82 0.32 -3.44
CA GLU A 53 15.69 1.77 -3.24
C GLU A 53 14.27 2.26 -3.52
N LEU A 54 13.65 1.77 -4.60
CA LEU A 54 12.25 2.06 -4.92
C LEU A 54 11.31 1.57 -3.81
N HIS A 55 11.54 0.35 -3.34
CA HIS A 55 10.78 -0.22 -2.25
C HIS A 55 10.93 0.61 -0.97
N GLY A 56 12.16 0.92 -0.57
CA GLY A 56 12.45 1.74 0.60
C GLY A 56 11.81 3.13 0.52
N ALA A 57 11.88 3.78 -0.65
CA ALA A 57 11.26 5.08 -0.88
C ALA A 57 9.73 5.01 -0.75
N LEU A 58 9.10 3.98 -1.29
CA LEU A 58 7.64 3.79 -1.16
C LEU A 58 7.23 3.49 0.29
N VAL A 59 8.00 2.67 1.02
CA VAL A 59 7.77 2.41 2.44
C VAL A 59 7.82 3.70 3.23
N HIS A 60 8.87 4.52 3.03
CA HIS A 60 9.01 5.81 3.70
C HIS A 60 7.83 6.74 3.39
N ASN A 61 7.42 6.85 2.13
CA ASN A 61 6.25 7.66 1.76
C ASN A 61 4.95 7.11 2.38
N CYS A 62 4.87 5.81 2.67
CA CYS A 62 3.67 5.21 3.25
C CYS A 62 3.57 5.38 4.77
N THR A 63 4.60 5.87 5.48
CA THR A 63 4.54 6.09 6.94
C THR A 63 3.80 7.37 7.35
N ALA A 64 3.34 8.18 6.40
CA ALA A 64 2.64 9.43 6.66
C ALA A 64 1.44 9.62 5.71
N PRO A 65 0.42 10.40 6.10
CA PRO A 65 -0.70 10.72 5.22
C PRO A 65 -0.28 11.69 4.11
N ASN A 66 -0.17 11.19 2.87
CA ASN A 66 0.19 11.99 1.70
C ASN A 66 -0.44 11.38 0.42
N PRO A 67 -0.28 12.00 -0.77
CA PRO A 67 -0.86 11.48 -2.00
C PRO A 67 -0.41 10.06 -2.36
N VAL A 68 0.86 9.71 -2.08
CA VAL A 68 1.43 8.39 -2.36
C VAL A 68 0.77 7.34 -1.47
N SER A 69 0.74 7.55 -0.15
CA SER A 69 0.18 6.60 0.81
C SER A 69 -1.31 6.38 0.60
N LYS A 70 -2.08 7.44 0.28
CA LYS A 70 -3.50 7.33 -0.10
C LYS A 70 -3.71 6.54 -1.39
N TYR A 71 -2.82 6.66 -2.36
CA TYR A 71 -2.92 5.92 -3.61
C TYR A 71 -2.58 4.45 -3.42
N VAL A 72 -1.51 4.15 -2.68
CA VAL A 72 -1.10 2.78 -2.36
C VAL A 72 -2.19 2.09 -1.53
N GLU A 73 -2.79 2.76 -0.56
CA GLU A 73 -3.94 2.23 0.19
C GLU A 73 -5.11 1.85 -0.73
N LYS A 74 -5.43 2.69 -1.73
CA LYS A 74 -6.47 2.38 -2.72
C LYS A 74 -6.12 1.16 -3.57
N LEU A 75 -4.85 1.00 -3.96
CA LEU A 75 -4.39 -0.17 -4.71
C LEU A 75 -4.50 -1.45 -3.87
N LEU A 76 -4.02 -1.40 -2.63
CA LEU A 76 -4.14 -2.51 -1.68
C LEU A 76 -5.60 -2.89 -1.45
N LYS A 77 -6.48 -1.91 -1.22
CA LYS A 77 -7.91 -2.17 -1.06
C LYS A 77 -8.49 -2.86 -2.29
N ARG A 78 -8.29 -2.33 -3.50
CA ARG A 78 -8.79 -2.94 -4.74
C ARG A 78 -8.26 -4.36 -4.96
N ARG A 79 -7.00 -4.60 -4.61
CA ARG A 79 -6.36 -5.91 -4.75
C ARG A 79 -6.94 -6.95 -3.80
N PHE A 80 -7.20 -6.57 -2.56
CA PHE A 80 -7.59 -7.52 -1.51
C PHE A 80 -9.10 -7.54 -1.18
N GLU A 81 -9.88 -6.55 -1.62
CA GLU A 81 -11.34 -6.49 -1.45
C GLU A 81 -12.07 -7.76 -1.92
N PRO A 82 -11.73 -8.38 -3.06
CA PRO A 82 -12.38 -9.64 -3.49
C PRO A 82 -12.17 -10.84 -2.55
N TYR A 83 -11.17 -10.78 -1.67
CA TYR A 83 -10.82 -11.86 -0.75
C TYR A 83 -11.39 -11.66 0.66
N GLN A 84 -11.99 -10.50 0.95
CA GLN A 84 -12.50 -10.18 2.29
C GLN A 84 -13.58 -11.16 2.79
N ASN A 85 -14.30 -11.81 1.88
CA ASN A 85 -15.35 -12.78 2.21
C ASN A 85 -14.88 -14.24 2.11
N ARG A 86 -13.60 -14.50 1.81
CA ARG A 86 -13.06 -15.87 1.65
C ARG A 86 -12.43 -16.45 2.93
N VAL A 87 -12.34 -15.65 4.00
CA VAL A 87 -11.71 -16.06 5.27
C VAL A 87 -12.75 -16.67 6.23
N GLY A 88 -13.82 -17.28 5.70
CA GLY A 88 -14.93 -17.84 6.47
C GLY A 88 -15.45 -19.18 5.97
N GLU A 89 -14.70 -19.87 5.10
CA GLU A 89 -14.94 -21.25 4.68
C GLU A 89 -13.99 -22.21 5.37
#